data_AF-A0A7V1LLL7-F1
#
_entry.id   AF-A0A7V1LLL7-F1
#
_cell.length_a   1.000
_cell.length_b   1.000
_cell.length_c   1.000
_cell.angle_alpha   90.00
_cell.angle_beta   90.00
_cell.angle_gamma   90.00
#
_symmetry.space_group_name_H-M   'P 1'
#
loop_
_entity.id
_entity.type
_entity.pdbx_description
1 polymer ?
#
loop_
_entity_poly.entity_id
_entity_poly.type
_entity_poly.pdbx_seq_one_letter_code
_entity_poly.pdbx_strand_id
1 'polypeptide(L)' 'GVKLVGCQMTMDVFGFTKDEFIDGVELGGAATFLEFAAEADIQLFV' A
#
# COMPACT_ATOMS: atom_id res chain seq x y z
N GLY A 1 -2.23 -8.64 13.61
CA GLY A 1 -2.63 -7.23 13.41
C GLY A 1 -2.98 -7.01 11.95
N VAL A 2 -3.21 -5.76 11.51
CA VAL A 2 -3.44 -5.40 10.10
C VAL A 2 -2.15 -4.80 9.52
N LYS A 3 -1.78 -5.20 8.30
CA LYS A 3 -0.67 -4.60 7.55
C LYS A 3 -1.22 -3.48 6.67
N LEU A 4 -0.73 -2.26 6.85
CA LEU A 4 -1.11 -1.10 6.06
C LEU A 4 -0.01 -0.77 5.05
N VAL A 5 -0.40 -0.56 3.79
CA VAL A 5 0.52 -0.27 2.70
C VAL A 5 0.09 1.00 1.98
N GLY A 6 0.98 1.99 1.92
CA GLY A 6 0.83 3.19 1.09
C GLY A 6 1.29 2.92 -0.34
N CYS A 7 0.45 3.24 -1.33
CA CYS A 7 0.82 3.14 -2.73
C CYS A 7 1.81 4.26 -3.09
N GLN A 8 3.06 3.90 -3.40
CA GLN A 8 4.13 4.86 -3.67
C GLN A 8 3.77 5.85 -4.79
N MET A 9 3.27 5.34 -5.92
CA MET A 9 2.90 6.18 -7.06
C MET A 9 1.78 7.17 -6.72
N THR A 10 0.83 6.74 -5.88
CA THR A 10 -0.25 7.62 -5.43
C THR A 10 0.29 8.72 -4.51
N MET A 11 1.21 8.38 -3.60
CA MET A 11 1.88 9.38 -2.78
C MET A 11 2.63 10.41 -3.63
N ASP A 12 3.37 9.95 -4.64
CA ASP A 12 4.11 10.83 -5.55
C ASP A 12 3.17 11.78 -6.32
N VAL A 13 1.99 11.30 -6.74
CA VAL A 13 0.95 12.12 -7.42
C VAL A 13 0.42 13.23 -6.52
N PHE A 14 0.19 12.93 -5.23
CA PHE A 14 -0.34 13.90 -4.27
C PHE A 14 0.75 14.71 -3.54
N GLY A 15 2.02 14.34 -3.70
CA GLY A 15 3.15 14.99 -3.06
C GLY A 15 3.30 14.66 -1.57
N PHE A 16 2.81 13.50 -1.12
CA PHE A 16 2.90 13.09 0.28
C PHE A 16 4.23 12.45 0.62
N THR A 17 4.74 12.73 1.81
CA THR A 17 5.91 12.07 2.40
C THR A 17 5.50 11.05 3.44
N LYS A 18 6.38 10.09 3.72
CA LYS A 18 6.08 8.95 4.60
C LYS A 18 5.73 9.38 6.03
N ASP A 19 6.35 10.46 6.51
CA ASP A 19 6.18 11.03 7.85
C ASP A 19 4.82 11.70 8.07
N GLU A 20 4.04 11.93 7.01
CA GLU A 20 2.66 12.42 7.11
C GLU A 20 1.65 11.29 7.42
N PHE A 21 2.08 10.02 7.35
CA PHE A 21 1.26 8.86 7.64
C PHE A 21 1.40 8.38 9.08
N ILE A 22 0.43 7.58 9.53
CA ILE A 22 0.49 6.89 10.82
C ILE A 22 1.68 5.92 10.89
N ASP A 23 2.15 5.68 12.12
CA ASP A 23 3.21 4.72 12.39
C ASP A 23 2.84 3.31 11.90
N GLY A 24 3.83 2.62 11.32
CA GLY A 24 3.68 1.24 10.84
C GLY A 24 3.19 1.10 9.40
N VAL A 25 3.00 2.19 8.66
CA VAL A 25 2.78 2.14 7.21
C VAL A 25 4.05 1.67 6.47
N GLU A 26 3.88 0.62 5.66
CA GLU A 26 4.86 0.20 4.67
C GLU A 26 4.56 0.82 3.31
N LEU A 27 5.56 0.98 2.46
CA LEU A 27 5.38 1.53 1.11
C LEU A 27 5.48 0.41 0.08
N GLY A 28 4.57 0.41 -0.88
CA GLY A 28 4.48 -0.63 -1.91
C GLY A 28 4.01 -0.07 -3.24
N GLY A 29 4.43 -0.74 -4.32
CA GLY A 29 3.96 -0.47 -5.67
C GLY A 29 2.89 -1.47 -6.12
N ALA A 30 2.40 -1.29 -7.35
CA ALA A 30 1.43 -2.20 -7.95
C ALA A 30 1.95 -3.65 -8.02
N ALA A 31 3.24 -3.85 -8.33
CA ALA A 31 3.84 -5.19 -8.35
C ALA A 31 3.77 -5.88 -6.98
N THR A 32 4.11 -5.16 -5.90
CA THR A 32 4.01 -5.66 -4.52
C THR A 32 2.57 -6.02 -4.16
N PHE A 33 1.61 -5.20 -4.56
CA PHE A 33 0.20 -5.52 -4.35
C PHE A 33 -0.23 -6.77 -5.11
N LEU A 34 0.17 -6.91 -6.39
CA LEU A 34 -0.19 -8.06 -7.22
C LEU A 34 0.41 -9.37 -6.70
N GLU A 35 1.65 -9.34 -6.21
CA GLU A 35 2.29 -10.50 -5.58
C GLU A 35 1.54 -10.93 -4.32
N PHE A 36 1.20 -9.99 -3.43
CA PHE A 36 0.39 -10.27 -2.25
C PHE A 36 -1.02 -10.77 -2.61
N ALA A 37 -1.67 -10.11 -3.56
CA ALA A 37 -3.02 -10.44 -4.02
C ALA A 37 -3.12 -11.83 -4.63
N ALA A 38 -2.07 -12.30 -5.32
CA ALA A 38 -2.02 -13.61 -5.93
C ALA A 38 -2.10 -14.75 -4.89
N GLU A 39 -1.68 -14.50 -3.65
CA GLU A 39 -1.74 -15.45 -2.54
C GLU A 39 -2.99 -15.28 -1.65
N ALA A 40 -3.80 -14.24 -1.88
CA ALA A 40 -4.97 -13.95 -1.06
C ALA A 40 -6.19 -14.77 -1.50
N ASP A 41 -6.89 -15.38 -0.54
CA ASP A 41 -8.12 -16.13 -0.82
C ASP A 41 -9.25 -15.23 -1.35
N ILE A 42 -9.30 -13.98 -0.86
CA ILE A 42 -10.31 -12.99 -1.21
C ILE A 42 -9.63 -11.63 -1.39
N GLN A 43 -9.95 -10.95 -2.50
CA GLN A 43 -9.54 -9.59 -2.77
C GLN A 43 -10.78 -8.71 -3.01
N LEU A 44 -10.79 -7.53 -2.40
CA LEU A 44 -11.83 -6.52 -2.58
C LEU A 44 -11.21 -5.23 -3.16
N PHE A 45 -11.96 -4.56 -4.02
CA PHE A 45 -11.65 -3.21 -4.49
C PHE A 45 -12.80 -2.31 -4.06
N VAL A 46 -12.48 -1.28 -3.25
CA VAL A 46 -13.44 -0.38 -2.61
C VAL A 46 -13.01 1.05 -2.85
#